data_AF-A0A346N4M0-F1
#
_entry.id   AF-A0A346N4M0-F1
#
_cell.length_a   1.000
_cell.length_b   1.000
_cell.length_c   1.000
_cell.angle_alpha   90.00
_cell.angle_beta   90.00
_cell.angle_gamma   90.00
#
_symmetry.space_group_name_H-M   'P 1'
#
loop_
_entity.id
_entity.type
_entity.pdbx_description
1 polymer ?
#
loop_
_entity_poly.entity_id
_entity_poly.type
_entity_poly.pdbx_seq_one_letter_code
_entity_poly.pdbx_strand_id
1 'polypeptide(L)'
;MKLSNDFSGALRTFAYFMTSGSHYMLEDVDYLSLYGNEPSAIEQVYAIFANVIELDENGQVLNFTYAQKRATDYLKSYFDPTFKIEPPLEEWETALYGPPPLKDRI
;
A
#
# COMPACT_ATOMS: atom_id res chain seq x y z
N MET A 1 18.85 -6.14 11.54
CA MET A 1 18.10 -7.25 10.88
C MET A 1 17.85 -6.84 9.44
N LYS A 2 17.89 -7.77 8.48
CA LYS A 2 17.51 -7.50 7.08
C LYS A 2 16.11 -8.03 6.84
N LEU A 3 15.37 -7.42 5.92
CA LEU A 3 14.07 -7.94 5.47
C LEU A 3 14.29 -9.24 4.68
N SER A 4 13.28 -10.12 4.68
CA SER A 4 13.31 -11.37 3.93
C SER A 4 13.25 -11.12 2.41
N ASN A 5 13.69 -12.10 1.63
CA ASN A 5 13.53 -12.06 0.17
C ASN A 5 12.05 -12.06 -0.25
N ASP A 6 11.20 -12.67 0.55
CA ASP A 6 9.78 -12.80 0.27
C ASP A 6 9.05 -11.45 0.44
N PHE A 7 9.28 -10.75 1.55
CA PHE A 7 8.78 -9.38 1.72
C PHE A 7 9.35 -8.43 0.67
N SER A 8 10.64 -8.55 0.36
CA SER A 8 11.27 -7.79 -0.73
C SER A 8 10.56 -8.02 -2.08
N GLY A 9 10.21 -9.27 -2.36
CA GLY A 9 9.41 -9.67 -3.52
C GLY A 9 8.01 -9.07 -3.53
N ALA A 10 7.31 -9.11 -2.40
CA ALA A 10 5.98 -8.53 -2.25
C ALA A 10 5.99 -7.01 -2.49
N LEU A 11 6.88 -6.29 -1.79
CA LEU A 11 6.98 -4.84 -1.90
C LEU A 11 7.31 -4.39 -3.33
N ARG A 12 8.34 -5.00 -3.97
CA ARG A 12 8.70 -4.61 -5.34
C ARG A 12 7.57 -4.88 -6.34
N THR A 13 6.80 -5.95 -6.12
CA THR A 13 5.74 -6.37 -7.03
C THR A 13 4.55 -5.42 -6.91
N PHE A 14 4.15 -5.10 -5.68
CA PHE A 14 3.13 -4.09 -5.43
C PHE A 14 3.51 -2.73 -6.02
N ALA A 15 4.75 -2.28 -5.74
CA ALA A 15 5.24 -1.00 -6.26
C ALA A 15 5.29 -0.97 -7.79
N TYR A 16 5.72 -2.07 -8.44
CA TYR A 16 5.72 -2.19 -9.89
C TYR A 16 4.32 -2.00 -10.46
N PHE A 17 3.31 -2.74 -9.97
CA PHE A 17 1.94 -2.63 -10.48
C PHE A 17 1.30 -1.28 -10.22
N MET A 18 1.56 -0.69 -9.05
CA MET A 18 1.09 0.65 -8.74
C MET A 18 1.69 1.66 -9.71
N THR A 19 3.01 1.66 -9.90
CA THR A 19 3.70 2.66 -10.76
C THR A 19 3.52 2.44 -12.25
N SER A 20 3.22 1.21 -12.70
CA SER A 20 2.93 0.92 -14.11
C SER A 20 1.51 1.28 -14.54
N GLY A 21 0.60 1.52 -13.58
CA GLY A 21 -0.83 1.69 -13.87
C GLY A 21 -1.54 0.38 -14.20
N SER A 22 -0.91 -0.77 -13.94
CA SER A 22 -1.42 -2.09 -14.36
C SER A 22 -1.83 -2.97 -13.16
N HIS A 23 -2.17 -2.36 -12.03
CA HIS A 23 -2.67 -3.09 -10.88
C HIS A 23 -4.08 -3.61 -11.17
N TYR A 24 -4.24 -4.93 -11.27
CA TYR A 24 -5.51 -5.60 -11.63
C TYR A 24 -6.71 -5.25 -10.73
N MET A 25 -6.47 -4.92 -9.46
CA MET A 25 -7.56 -4.43 -8.58
C MET A 25 -8.00 -3.01 -8.90
N LEU A 26 -7.27 -2.22 -9.68
CA LEU A 26 -7.54 -0.82 -10.02
C LEU A 26 -7.86 -0.66 -11.52
N GLU A 27 -8.37 -1.73 -12.15
CA GLU A 27 -8.93 -1.65 -13.50
C GLU A 27 -9.93 -0.47 -13.56
N ASP A 28 -9.83 0.32 -14.63
CA ASP A 28 -10.62 1.52 -14.90
C ASP A 28 -10.43 2.72 -13.96
N VAL A 29 -9.42 2.69 -13.07
CA VAL A 29 -9.05 3.84 -12.23
C VAL A 29 -7.82 4.55 -12.81
N ASP A 30 -7.96 5.81 -13.24
CA ASP A 30 -6.83 6.63 -13.73
C ASP A 30 -6.07 7.31 -12.59
N TYR A 31 -5.39 6.51 -11.77
CA TYR A 31 -4.69 6.98 -10.57
C TYR A 31 -3.24 7.44 -10.81
N LEU A 32 -2.67 7.19 -11.99
CA LEU A 32 -1.25 7.50 -12.25
C LEU A 32 -0.95 9.00 -12.16
N SER A 33 -1.92 9.85 -12.54
CA SER A 33 -1.78 11.30 -12.45
C SER A 33 -1.58 11.80 -11.00
N LEU A 34 -2.04 11.03 -9.99
CA LEU A 34 -1.93 11.41 -8.58
C LEU A 34 -0.49 11.40 -8.07
N TYR A 35 0.41 10.60 -8.66
CA TYR A 35 1.82 10.57 -8.24
C TYR A 35 2.49 11.96 -8.28
N GLY A 36 2.13 12.79 -9.26
CA GLY A 36 2.66 14.15 -9.40
C GLY A 36 1.72 15.23 -8.85
N ASN A 37 0.40 15.03 -8.94
CA ASN A 37 -0.58 16.06 -8.61
C ASN A 37 -1.00 16.02 -7.14
N GLU A 38 -1.19 14.83 -6.58
CA GLU A 38 -1.73 14.61 -5.23
C GLU A 38 -1.02 13.43 -4.53
N PRO A 39 0.30 13.57 -4.27
CA PRO A 39 1.12 12.46 -3.79
C PRO A 39 0.68 11.91 -2.43
N SER A 40 -0.08 12.66 -1.63
CA SER A 40 -0.64 12.20 -0.36
C SER A 40 -1.62 11.04 -0.52
N ALA A 41 -2.36 10.96 -1.64
CA ALA A 41 -3.24 9.82 -1.91
C ALA A 41 -2.41 8.55 -2.15
N ILE A 42 -1.32 8.66 -2.89
CA ILE A 42 -0.40 7.54 -3.13
C ILE A 42 0.38 7.17 -1.85
N GLU A 43 0.79 8.15 -1.06
CA GLU A 43 1.40 7.95 0.27
C GLU A 43 0.49 7.08 1.15
N GLN A 44 -0.80 7.40 1.21
CA GLN A 44 -1.77 6.64 2.00
C GLN A 44 -1.93 5.19 1.52
N VAL A 45 -1.88 4.93 0.21
CA VAL A 45 -1.90 3.58 -0.36
C VAL A 45 -0.71 2.76 0.16
N TYR A 46 0.50 3.32 0.14
CA TYR A 46 1.68 2.63 0.66
C TYR A 46 1.65 2.46 2.18
N ALA A 47 1.11 3.43 2.92
CA ALA A 47 0.91 3.30 4.36
C ALA A 47 -0.03 2.13 4.68
N ILE A 48 -1.19 2.05 4.02
CA ILE A 48 -2.15 0.95 4.22
C ILE A 48 -1.52 -0.40 3.88
N PHE A 49 -0.83 -0.51 2.73
CA PHE A 49 -0.16 -1.76 2.36
C PHE A 49 0.88 -2.18 3.42
N ALA A 50 1.72 -1.25 3.88
CA ALA A 50 2.77 -1.51 4.86
C ALA A 50 2.22 -1.83 6.26
N ASN A 51 1.11 -1.21 6.65
CA ASN A 51 0.47 -1.44 7.94
C ASN A 51 -0.22 -2.81 7.96
N VAL A 52 -0.90 -3.19 6.86
CA VAL A 52 -1.72 -4.41 6.78
C VAL A 52 -0.92 -5.67 6.49
N ILE A 53 0.24 -5.57 5.82
CA ILE A 53 1.01 -6.75 5.45
C ILE A 53 1.55 -7.51 6.68
N GLU A 54 1.25 -8.80 6.75
CA GLU A 54 1.65 -9.69 7.82
C GLU A 54 2.80 -10.60 7.38
N LEU A 55 3.75 -10.80 8.31
CA LEU A 55 4.90 -11.68 8.15
C LEU A 55 4.92 -12.73 9.26
N ASP A 56 5.36 -13.95 8.96
CA ASP A 56 5.67 -14.96 9.99
C ASP A 56 7.05 -14.71 10.65
N GLU A 57 7.43 -15.58 11.58
CA GLU A 57 8.70 -15.51 12.30
C GLU A 57 9.95 -15.61 11.38
N ASN A 58 9.79 -16.18 10.18
CA ASN A 58 10.84 -16.30 9.17
C ASN A 58 10.83 -15.14 8.16
N GLY A 59 9.87 -14.21 8.30
CA GLY A 59 9.65 -13.11 7.38
C GLY A 59 8.90 -13.50 6.10
N GLN A 60 8.21 -14.64 6.06
CA GLN A 60 7.35 -15.04 4.95
C GLN A 60 6.05 -14.23 4.99
N VAL A 61 5.64 -13.68 3.84
CA VAL A 61 4.41 -12.90 3.71
C VAL A 61 3.19 -13.82 3.77
N LEU A 62 2.24 -13.47 4.64
CA LEU A 62 1.05 -14.28 4.92
C LEU A 62 -0.20 -13.81 4.17
N ASN A 63 -0.34 -12.50 3.91
CA ASN A 63 -1.61 -11.90 3.48
C ASN A 63 -1.46 -10.91 2.30
N PHE A 64 -0.49 -11.12 1.40
CA PHE A 64 -0.14 -10.19 0.31
C PHE A 64 -1.35 -9.67 -0.49
N THR A 65 -2.27 -10.55 -0.91
CA THR A 65 -3.47 -10.18 -1.67
C THR A 65 -4.43 -9.33 -0.84
N TYR A 66 -4.56 -9.61 0.46
CA TYR A 66 -5.40 -8.84 1.35
C TYR A 66 -4.84 -7.43 1.55
N ALA A 67 -3.54 -7.29 1.83
CA ALA A 67 -2.88 -5.99 1.97
C ALA A 67 -3.04 -5.11 0.71
N GLN A 68 -2.86 -5.69 -0.49
CA GLN A 68 -3.13 -4.99 -1.75
C GLN A 68 -4.59 -4.55 -1.86
N LYS A 69 -5.55 -5.43 -1.53
CA LYS A 69 -6.97 -5.09 -1.57
C LYS A 69 -7.28 -3.90 -0.68
N ARG A 70 -6.81 -3.89 0.57
CA ARG A 70 -7.04 -2.76 1.49
C ARG A 70 -6.51 -1.45 0.94
N ALA A 71 -5.28 -1.48 0.42
CA ALA A 71 -4.63 -0.30 -0.16
C ALA A 71 -5.33 0.22 -1.42
N THR A 72 -5.77 -0.69 -2.29
CA THR A 72 -6.48 -0.33 -3.54
C THR A 72 -7.95 0.03 -3.33
N ASP A 73 -8.62 -0.53 -2.32
CA ASP A 73 -9.98 -0.13 -1.92
C ASP A 73 -10.00 1.32 -1.43
N TYR A 74 -8.98 1.75 -0.67
CA TYR A 74 -8.80 3.17 -0.35
C TYR A 74 -8.76 4.03 -1.61
N LEU A 75 -7.92 3.65 -2.57
CA LEU A 75 -7.76 4.43 -3.80
C LEU A 75 -9.05 4.44 -4.63
N LYS A 76 -9.78 3.32 -4.70
CA LYS A 76 -11.12 3.31 -5.33
C LYS A 76 -12.08 4.27 -4.65
N SER A 77 -12.14 4.27 -3.32
CA SER A 77 -13.01 5.19 -2.58
C SER A 77 -12.61 6.66 -2.76
N TYR A 78 -11.35 6.92 -3.11
CA TYR A 78 -10.86 8.25 -3.46
C TYR A 78 -11.46 8.77 -4.78
N PHE A 79 -11.60 7.88 -5.77
CA PHE A 79 -12.14 8.22 -7.10
C PHE A 79 -13.66 8.11 -7.19
N ASP A 80 -14.25 7.13 -6.49
CA ASP A 80 -15.69 6.87 -6.48
C ASP A 80 -16.23 7.04 -5.06
N PRO A 81 -16.87 8.19 -4.73
CA PRO A 81 -17.49 8.42 -3.43
C PRO A 81 -18.64 7.46 -3.10
N THR A 82 -19.15 6.71 -4.08
CA THR A 82 -20.20 5.70 -3.87
C THR A 82 -19.62 4.34 -3.51
N PHE A 83 -18.32 4.11 -3.77
CA PHE A 83 -17.62 2.90 -3.40
C PHE A 83 -17.44 2.82 -1.88
N LYS A 84 -18.01 1.78 -1.27
CA LYS A 84 -17.87 1.52 0.16
C LYS A 84 -16.87 0.40 0.41
N ILE A 85 -15.87 0.71 1.22
CA ILE A 85 -14.89 -0.27 1.67
C ILE A 85 -15.52 -1.12 2.77
N GLU A 86 -15.59 -2.43 2.53
CA GLU A 86 -16.13 -3.40 3.49
C GLU A 86 -15.08 -4.50 3.78
N PRO A 87 -14.67 -4.67 5.05
CA PRO A 87 -15.01 -3.82 6.21
C PRO A 87 -14.41 -2.41 6.07
N PRO A 88 -14.94 -1.38 6.76
CA PRO A 88 -14.33 -0.05 6.79
C PRO A 88 -12.84 -0.11 7.18
N LEU A 89 -12.04 0.85 6.70
CA LEU A 89 -10.64 0.95 7.11
C LEU A 89 -10.55 1.31 8.59
N GLU A 90 -9.71 0.58 9.31
CA GLU A 90 -9.43 0.86 10.71
C GLU A 90 -8.39 1.99 10.84
N GLU A 91 -8.39 2.69 11.98
CA GLU A 91 -7.46 3.81 12.23
C GLU A 91 -6.00 3.39 12.11
N TRP A 92 -5.65 2.17 12.54
CA TRP A 92 -4.29 1.65 12.46
C TRP A 92 -3.89 1.30 11.03
N GLU A 93 -4.84 0.89 10.16
CA GLU A 93 -4.55 0.62 8.74
C GLU A 93 -4.14 1.92 8.04
N THR A 94 -4.75 3.05 8.42
CA THR A 94 -4.54 4.36 7.77
C THR A 94 -3.46 5.22 8.44
N ALA A 95 -2.89 4.79 9.56
CA ALA A 95 -1.90 5.56 10.30
C ALA A 95 -0.65 5.88 9.47
N LEU A 96 -0.30 7.17 9.38
CA LEU A 96 0.95 7.66 8.79
C LEU A 96 2.03 7.77 9.87
N TYR A 97 2.85 6.72 10.02
CA TYR A 97 3.96 6.74 10.96
C TYR A 97 5.06 7.71 10.51
N GLY A 98 5.65 8.43 11.46
CA GLY A 98 6.61 9.50 11.18
C GLY A 98 7.86 9.01 10.43
N PRO A 99 8.47 9.87 9.59
CA PRO A 99 9.64 9.50 8.81
C PRO A 99 10.86 9.24 9.71
N PRO A 100 11.82 8.42 9.26
CA PRO A 100 13.09 8.25 9.97
C PRO A 100 13.91 9.56 9.96
N PRO A 101 14.89 9.71 10.89
CA PRO A 101 15.82 10.83 10.85
C PRO A 101 16.62 10.87 9.54
N LEU A 102 16.98 12.07 9.08
CA LEU A 102 17.80 12.27 7.85
C LEU A 102 19.23 11.72 7.96
N LYS A 103 19.71 11.50 9.19
CA LYS A 103 21.03 10.91 9.44
C LYS A 103 20.84 9.47 9.87
N ASP A 104 21.58 8.58 9.22
CA ASP A 104 21.60 7.17 9.58
C ASP A 104 22.10 6.99 11.01
N ARG A 105 21.58 5.96 11.67
CA ARG A 105 21.94 5.60 13.06
C ARG A 105 23.12 4.64 13.12
N ILE A 106 23.86 4.48 12.03
CA ILE A 106 24.95 3.51 11.86
C ILE A 106 26.33 4.16 11.97
#